data_AF-A0A450ZBE7-F1
#
_entry.id   AF-A0A450ZBE7-F1
#
_cell.length_a   1.000
_cell.length_b   1.000
_cell.length_c   1.000
_cell.angle_alpha   90.00
_cell.angle_beta   90.00
_cell.angle_gamma   90.00
#
_symmetry.space_group_name_H-M   'P 1'
#
loop_
_entity.id
_entity.type
_entity.pdbx_description
1 polymer ?
#
loop_
_entity_poly.entity_id
_entity_poly.type
_entity_poly.pdbx_seq_one_letter_code
_entity_poly.pdbx_strand_id
1 'polypeptide(L)'
;MGHKTVRNLLLAGSLACSVSAFADGPSASMLSQPCAGCHGIDGSSVGPASPTIAGISEDYFLESMNAYRDEERPSTIMGRIAKGYSEDEIEAMATWFSEKPFVHAQQTSDSKKATKGKKLHEKYCEKCHEEGGSLDDGTGVLAGQWIPYLRYSMQDFLSEARVAPKKMKKRVNALVKEHGDQGIEAIVQYYGSQQ
;
A
#
# COMPACT_ATOMS: atom_id res chain seq x y z
N MET A 1 -31.52 -27.39 -81.38
CA MET A 1 -30.48 -28.31 -80.83
C MET A 1 -29.48 -27.47 -80.06
N GLY A 2 -29.31 -27.75 -78.76
CA GLY A 2 -28.32 -27.09 -77.91
C GLY A 2 -28.83 -26.71 -76.51
N HIS A 3 -29.33 -27.69 -75.73
CA HIS A 3 -29.54 -27.51 -74.29
C HIS A 3 -28.18 -27.49 -73.57
N LYS A 4 -27.88 -26.45 -72.79
CA LYS A 4 -26.92 -26.51 -71.68
C LYS A 4 -27.47 -25.79 -70.45
N THR A 5 -28.07 -26.63 -69.61
CA THR A 5 -28.08 -26.66 -68.14
C THR A 5 -27.67 -25.42 -67.34
N VAL A 6 -28.64 -24.96 -66.55
CA VAL A 6 -28.54 -24.12 -65.35
C VAL A 6 -27.55 -24.69 -64.34
N ARG A 7 -26.71 -23.84 -63.72
CA ARG A 7 -26.16 -24.13 -62.40
C ARG A 7 -26.19 -22.88 -61.52
N ASN A 8 -27.17 -22.88 -60.63
CA ASN A 8 -27.33 -21.94 -59.52
C ASN A 8 -25.99 -21.76 -58.78
N LEU A 9 -25.47 -20.54 -58.77
CA LEU A 9 -24.40 -20.16 -57.87
C LEU A 9 -25.05 -19.75 -56.54
N LEU A 10 -24.97 -20.65 -55.59
CA LEU A 10 -25.39 -20.45 -54.20
C LEU A 10 -24.60 -19.29 -53.58
N LEU A 11 -25.33 -18.31 -53.04
CA LEU A 11 -24.88 -17.38 -52.01
C LEU A 11 -24.33 -18.19 -50.83
N ALA A 12 -23.02 -18.21 -50.63
CA ALA A 12 -22.42 -18.60 -49.36
C ALA A 12 -22.21 -17.31 -48.55
N GLY A 13 -23.18 -16.98 -47.70
CA GLY A 13 -23.04 -15.91 -46.71
C GLY A 13 -21.97 -16.32 -45.70
N SER A 14 -20.87 -15.57 -45.68
CA SER A 14 -19.82 -15.68 -44.67
C SER A 14 -20.43 -15.37 -43.30
N LEU A 15 -20.64 -16.40 -42.49
CA LEU A 15 -21.00 -16.25 -41.09
C LEU A 15 -19.76 -15.68 -40.38
N ALA A 16 -19.74 -14.36 -40.16
CA ALA A 16 -18.73 -13.75 -39.31
C ALA A 16 -18.96 -14.26 -37.89
N CYS A 17 -18.07 -15.14 -37.41
CA CYS A 17 -17.93 -15.37 -35.98
C CYS A 17 -17.54 -14.03 -35.35
N SER A 18 -18.50 -13.33 -34.76
CA SER A 18 -18.24 -12.30 -33.78
C SER A 18 -17.57 -12.97 -32.59
N VAL A 19 -16.24 -13.03 -32.60
CA VAL A 19 -15.49 -13.25 -31.37
C VAL A 19 -15.80 -12.03 -30.51
N SER A 20 -16.70 -12.19 -29.55
CA SER A 20 -16.84 -11.24 -28.47
C SER A 20 -15.51 -11.26 -27.73
N ALA A 21 -14.62 -10.33 -28.06
CA ALA A 21 -13.54 -9.96 -27.17
C ALA A 21 -14.23 -9.38 -25.93
N PHE A 22 -14.45 -10.23 -24.92
CA PHE A 22 -14.56 -9.72 -23.57
C PHE A 22 -13.22 -9.00 -23.36
N ALA A 23 -13.26 -7.68 -23.31
CA ALA A 23 -12.09 -6.94 -22.89
C ALA A 23 -11.76 -7.46 -21.49
N ASP A 24 -10.62 -8.13 -21.35
CA ASP A 24 -10.05 -8.37 -20.04
C ASP A 24 -10.06 -7.01 -19.31
N GLY A 25 -10.42 -7.04 -18.02
CA GLY A 25 -10.50 -5.82 -17.20
C GLY A 25 -9.21 -4.99 -17.24
N PRO A 26 -9.21 -3.79 -16.64
CA PRO A 26 -8.01 -2.97 -16.60
C PRO A 26 -6.85 -3.75 -15.99
N SER A 27 -5.68 -3.73 -16.65
CA SER A 27 -4.49 -4.40 -16.14
C SER A 27 -4.04 -3.80 -14.79
N ALA A 28 -3.33 -4.59 -13.98
CA ALA A 28 -2.76 -4.14 -12.70
C ALA A 28 -1.91 -2.86 -12.84
N SER A 29 -1.11 -2.76 -13.90
CA SER A 29 -0.34 -1.55 -14.22
C SER A 29 -1.26 -0.35 -14.46
N MET A 30 -2.30 -0.51 -15.31
CA MET A 30 -3.26 0.57 -15.60
C MET A 30 -3.99 1.05 -14.35
N LEU A 31 -4.38 0.14 -13.46
CA LEU A 31 -5.00 0.46 -12.17
C LEU A 31 -4.04 1.22 -11.23
N SER A 32 -2.75 0.92 -11.30
CA SER A 32 -1.73 1.45 -10.38
C SER A 32 -1.14 2.78 -10.82
N GLN A 33 -1.14 3.12 -12.12
CA GLN A 33 -0.57 4.39 -12.61
C GLN A 33 -1.15 5.65 -11.93
N PRO A 34 -2.48 5.78 -11.69
CA PRO A 34 -3.05 6.94 -11.02
C PRO A 34 -2.50 7.18 -9.60
N CYS A 35 -2.07 6.13 -8.89
CA CYS A 35 -1.52 6.22 -7.54
C CYS A 35 -0.25 7.07 -7.50
N ALA A 36 0.48 7.14 -8.61
CA ALA A 36 1.75 7.85 -8.70
C ALA A 36 1.63 9.36 -8.47
N GLY A 37 0.44 9.94 -8.69
CA GLY A 37 0.20 11.36 -8.42
C GLY A 37 0.37 11.74 -6.94
N CYS A 38 0.16 10.79 -6.02
CA CYS A 38 0.33 11.01 -4.57
C CYS A 38 1.49 10.20 -3.99
N HIS A 39 1.70 8.97 -4.46
CA HIS A 39 2.68 8.03 -3.91
C HIS A 39 3.94 7.91 -4.76
N GLY A 40 4.10 8.72 -5.80
CA GLY A 40 5.27 8.71 -6.68
C GLY A 40 5.28 7.54 -7.68
N ILE A 41 6.19 7.60 -8.65
CA ILE A 41 6.31 6.57 -9.70
C ILE A 41 6.54 5.21 -9.05
N ASP A 42 5.79 4.21 -9.52
CA ASP A 42 5.78 2.84 -8.97
C ASP A 42 5.49 2.74 -7.46
N GLY A 43 4.92 3.80 -6.85
CA GLY A 43 4.65 3.85 -5.41
C GLY A 43 5.84 4.30 -4.55
N SER A 44 6.93 4.77 -5.18
CA SER A 44 8.10 5.35 -4.51
C SER A 44 7.88 6.84 -4.24
N SER A 45 7.39 7.16 -3.05
CA SER A 45 6.94 8.51 -2.72
C SER A 45 8.11 9.50 -2.65
N VAL A 46 7.92 10.68 -3.26
CA VAL A 46 8.85 11.81 -3.19
C VAL A 46 8.57 12.76 -2.02
N GLY A 47 7.60 12.41 -1.17
CA GLY A 47 7.32 13.10 0.08
C GLY A 47 6.51 14.41 -0.07
N PRO A 48 6.44 15.21 1.02
CA PRO A 48 7.10 14.97 2.31
C PRO A 48 6.35 14.02 3.24
N ALA A 49 5.09 13.67 2.92
CA ALA A 49 4.21 12.98 3.86
C ALA A 49 3.38 11.84 3.27
N SER A 50 3.18 11.76 1.96
CA SER A 50 2.55 10.58 1.35
C SER A 50 3.46 9.36 1.55
N PRO A 51 2.95 8.21 1.98
CA PRO A 51 3.79 7.04 2.21
C PRO A 51 4.31 6.46 0.90
N THR A 52 5.50 5.88 0.94
CA THR A 52 5.93 4.88 -0.05
C THR A 52 5.06 3.64 0.12
N ILE A 53 4.51 3.15 -1.00
CA ILE A 53 3.69 1.92 -1.08
C ILE A 53 4.34 0.84 -1.94
N ALA A 54 5.44 1.15 -2.62
CA ALA A 54 6.27 0.17 -3.31
C ALA A 54 6.87 -0.82 -2.31
N GLY A 55 6.85 -2.11 -2.62
CA GLY A 55 7.49 -3.17 -1.82
C GLY A 55 6.82 -3.50 -0.49
N ILE A 56 5.60 -3.00 -0.25
CA ILE A 56 4.79 -3.46 0.88
C ILE A 56 4.15 -4.81 0.52
N SER A 57 3.89 -5.64 1.53
CA SER A 57 3.30 -6.95 1.33
C SER A 57 1.89 -6.85 0.74
N GLU A 58 1.50 -7.88 -0.02
CA GLU A 58 0.14 -7.96 -0.59
C GLU A 58 -0.91 -7.94 0.52
N ASP A 59 -0.69 -8.72 1.58
CA ASP A 59 -1.57 -8.78 2.75
C ASP A 59 -1.75 -7.40 3.39
N TYR A 60 -0.66 -6.66 3.61
CA TYR A 60 -0.75 -5.32 4.21
C TYR A 60 -1.45 -4.31 3.27
N PHE A 61 -1.22 -4.42 1.96
CA PHE A 61 -1.90 -3.57 0.97
C PHE A 61 -3.41 -3.84 0.98
N LEU A 62 -3.80 -5.12 0.91
CA LEU A 62 -5.20 -5.56 0.93
C LEU A 62 -5.90 -5.13 2.21
N GLU A 63 -5.32 -5.42 3.38
CA GLU A 63 -5.87 -4.99 4.67
C GLU A 63 -6.04 -3.48 4.72
N SER A 64 -5.03 -2.73 4.27
CA SER A 64 -5.07 -1.27 4.29
C SER A 64 -6.16 -0.69 3.38
N MET A 65 -6.28 -1.19 2.14
CA MET A 65 -7.26 -0.70 1.18
C MET A 65 -8.69 -1.04 1.61
N ASN A 66 -8.92 -2.26 2.09
CA ASN A 66 -10.22 -2.67 2.63
C ASN A 66 -10.59 -1.84 3.87
N ALA A 67 -9.66 -1.66 4.82
CA ALA A 67 -9.92 -0.83 5.98
C ALA A 67 -10.20 0.64 5.62
N TYR A 68 -9.59 1.19 4.57
CA TYR A 68 -9.94 2.52 4.06
C TYR A 68 -11.33 2.54 3.42
N ARG A 69 -11.66 1.53 2.60
CA ARG A 69 -12.95 1.40 1.92
C ARG A 69 -14.11 1.32 2.92
N ASP A 70 -13.90 0.54 3.97
CA ASP A 70 -14.89 0.23 5.00
C ASP A 70 -14.88 1.25 6.15
N GLU A 71 -14.05 2.30 6.03
CA GLU A 71 -13.89 3.41 6.99
C GLU A 71 -13.38 2.99 8.39
N GLU A 72 -12.86 1.76 8.53
CA GLU A 72 -12.19 1.28 9.75
C GLU A 72 -10.81 1.93 9.96
N ARG A 73 -10.20 2.41 8.88
CA ARG A 73 -8.97 3.20 8.89
C ARG A 73 -9.29 4.65 8.52
N PRO A 74 -9.01 5.62 9.42
CA PRO A 74 -9.28 7.02 9.14
C PRO A 74 -8.37 7.50 7.99
N SER A 75 -8.91 8.40 7.16
CA SER A 75 -8.16 8.94 6.02
C SER A 75 -8.67 10.31 5.61
N THR A 76 -7.79 11.11 5.00
CA THR A 76 -8.15 12.40 4.38
C THR A 76 -8.75 12.22 2.99
N ILE A 77 -8.22 11.25 2.23
CA ILE A 77 -8.60 11.00 0.84
C ILE A 77 -8.69 9.50 0.52
N MET A 78 -7.87 8.64 1.13
CA MET A 78 -7.76 7.24 0.72
C MET A 78 -9.06 6.45 0.84
N GLY A 79 -9.94 6.73 1.80
CA GLY A 79 -11.26 6.07 1.87
C GLY A 79 -12.15 6.40 0.67
N ARG A 80 -12.07 7.62 0.12
CA ARG A 80 -12.76 7.98 -1.13
C ARG A 80 -12.16 7.27 -2.34
N ILE A 81 -10.84 7.10 -2.35
CA ILE A 81 -10.12 6.42 -3.43
C ILE A 81 -10.41 4.92 -3.41
N ALA A 82 -10.30 4.28 -2.25
CA ALA A 82 -10.51 2.83 -2.08
C ALA A 82 -11.93 2.41 -2.45
N LYS A 83 -12.95 3.24 -2.18
CA LYS A 83 -14.34 3.01 -2.62
C LYS A 83 -14.54 2.99 -4.14
N GLY A 84 -13.56 3.50 -4.91
CA GLY A 84 -13.60 3.50 -6.36
C GLY A 84 -13.15 2.19 -7.01
N TYR A 85 -12.60 1.26 -6.23
CA TYR A 85 -12.06 -0.01 -6.74
C TYR A 85 -12.83 -1.21 -6.17
N SER A 86 -12.98 -2.23 -7.01
CA SER A 86 -13.47 -3.56 -6.61
C SER A 86 -12.40 -4.37 -5.87
N GLU A 87 -12.79 -5.49 -5.26
CA GLU A 87 -11.85 -6.39 -4.56
C GLU A 87 -10.79 -6.94 -5.52
N ASP A 88 -11.20 -7.47 -6.68
CA ASP A 88 -10.30 -7.99 -7.71
C ASP A 88 -9.29 -6.92 -8.19
N GLU A 89 -9.71 -5.65 -8.30
CA GLU A 89 -8.82 -4.55 -8.68
C GLU A 89 -7.83 -4.19 -7.56
N ILE A 90 -8.26 -4.25 -6.30
CA ILE A 90 -7.38 -4.04 -5.14
C ILE A 90 -6.35 -5.17 -5.05
N GLU A 91 -6.76 -6.42 -5.27
CA GLU A 91 -5.86 -7.59 -5.36
C GLU A 91 -4.82 -7.42 -6.47
N ALA A 92 -5.26 -7.01 -7.67
CA ALA A 92 -4.35 -6.75 -8.78
C ALA A 92 -3.31 -5.64 -8.46
N MET A 93 -3.73 -4.57 -7.77
CA MET A 93 -2.81 -3.53 -7.31
C MET A 93 -1.88 -4.02 -6.20
N ALA A 94 -2.35 -4.88 -5.30
CA ALA A 94 -1.54 -5.45 -4.22
C ALA A 94 -0.34 -6.21 -4.79
N THR A 95 -0.58 -7.13 -5.74
CA THR A 95 0.49 -7.84 -6.45
C THR A 95 1.41 -6.89 -7.21
N TRP A 96 0.85 -5.85 -7.86
CA TRP A 96 1.68 -4.89 -8.59
C TRP A 96 2.68 -4.14 -7.70
N PHE A 97 2.24 -3.65 -6.54
CA PHE A 97 3.09 -2.86 -5.64
C PHE A 97 4.04 -3.73 -4.81
N SER A 98 3.65 -4.96 -4.45
CA SER A 98 4.51 -5.89 -3.71
C SER A 98 5.77 -6.28 -4.49
N GLU A 99 5.68 -6.35 -5.81
CA GLU A 99 6.81 -6.65 -6.71
C GLU A 99 7.77 -5.47 -6.92
N LYS A 100 7.39 -4.25 -6.50
CA LYS A 100 8.27 -3.08 -6.64
C LYS A 100 9.31 -3.05 -5.52
N PRO A 101 10.54 -2.57 -5.77
CA PRO A 101 11.50 -2.38 -4.71
C PRO A 101 11.02 -1.27 -3.77
N PHE A 102 11.08 -1.51 -2.46
CA PHE A 102 10.90 -0.44 -1.49
C PHE A 102 12.06 0.55 -1.60
N VAL A 103 11.75 1.83 -1.81
CA VAL A 103 12.74 2.91 -1.86
C VAL A 103 12.66 3.72 -0.57
N HIS A 104 13.76 3.71 0.18
CA HIS A 104 13.87 4.47 1.42
C HIS A 104 13.80 5.98 1.14
N ALA A 105 12.94 6.67 1.87
CA ALA A 105 12.71 8.10 1.73
C ALA A 105 13.95 8.90 2.16
N GLN A 106 14.48 9.69 1.23
CA GLN A 106 15.57 10.62 1.51
C GLN A 106 15.01 11.82 2.30
N GLN A 107 15.35 11.90 3.58
CA GLN A 107 14.78 12.90 4.50
C GLN A 107 15.75 13.26 5.62
N THR A 108 15.52 14.38 6.30
CA THR A 108 16.34 14.74 7.47
C THR A 108 15.78 14.12 8.74
N SER A 109 16.61 13.37 9.46
CA SER A 109 16.29 12.83 10.80
C SER A 109 17.21 13.40 11.88
N ASP A 110 16.71 13.50 13.11
CA ASP A 110 17.51 13.86 14.29
C ASP A 110 18.28 12.63 14.80
N SER A 111 19.60 12.62 14.62
CA SER A 111 20.47 11.48 14.97
C SER A 111 20.49 11.13 16.45
N LYS A 112 20.30 12.12 17.35
CA LYS A 112 20.23 11.88 18.80
C LYS A 112 18.92 11.17 19.14
N LYS A 113 17.81 11.62 18.55
CA LYS A 113 16.50 10.97 18.71
C LYS A 113 16.49 9.59 18.06
N ALA A 114 17.07 9.43 16.88
CA ALA A 114 17.19 8.13 16.20
C ALA A 114 17.95 7.10 17.03
N THR A 115 19.09 7.48 17.63
CA THR A 115 19.84 6.59 18.55
C THR A 115 18.99 6.15 19.76
N LYS A 116 18.18 7.06 20.32
CA LYS A 116 17.23 6.71 21.39
C LYS A 116 16.12 5.81 20.86
N GLY A 117 15.57 6.12 19.69
CA GLY A 117 14.50 5.39 19.03
C GLY A 117 14.86 3.94 18.75
N LYS A 118 16.09 3.67 18.32
CA LYS A 118 16.60 2.30 18.13
C LYS A 118 16.46 1.45 19.41
N LYS A 119 16.90 1.98 20.55
CA LYS A 119 16.78 1.29 21.85
C LYS A 119 15.32 1.06 22.26
N LEU A 120 14.44 2.00 21.93
CA LEU A 120 13.01 1.87 22.20
C LEU A 120 12.36 0.83 21.27
N HIS A 121 12.76 0.80 20.00
CA HIS A 121 12.34 -0.22 19.04
C HIS A 121 12.66 -1.63 19.55
N GLU A 122 13.92 -1.87 19.93
CA GLU A 122 14.38 -3.16 20.48
C GLU A 122 13.55 -3.59 21.70
N LYS A 123 13.14 -2.65 22.56
CA LYS A 123 12.36 -2.92 23.79
C LYS A 123 10.86 -3.14 23.53
N TYR A 124 10.26 -2.40 22.61
CA TYR A 124 8.80 -2.31 22.49
C TYR A 124 8.23 -2.86 21.17
N CYS A 125 9.00 -2.86 20.09
CA CYS A 125 8.50 -3.04 18.72
C CYS A 125 9.10 -4.26 18.00
N GLU A 126 10.37 -4.58 18.23
CA GLU A 126 11.15 -5.61 17.51
C GLU A 126 10.45 -6.97 17.43
N LYS A 127 9.68 -7.35 18.45
CA LYS A 127 8.97 -8.63 18.46
C LYS A 127 7.96 -8.82 17.32
N CYS A 128 7.52 -7.73 16.68
CA CYS A 128 6.57 -7.78 15.57
C CYS A 128 7.02 -6.96 14.36
N HIS A 129 7.89 -5.98 14.55
CA HIS A 129 8.51 -5.23 13.46
C HIS A 129 9.99 -5.57 13.46
N GLU A 130 10.33 -6.73 12.89
CA GLU A 130 11.68 -7.29 12.92
C GLU A 130 12.64 -6.50 12.01
N GLU A 131 13.94 -6.73 12.20
CA GLU A 131 15.02 -6.14 11.38
C GLU A 131 15.01 -4.60 11.41
N GLY A 132 14.62 -4.00 12.54
CA GLY A 132 14.50 -2.54 12.60
C GLY A 132 13.26 -2.00 11.88
N GLY A 133 12.29 -2.86 11.54
CA GLY A 133 11.06 -2.54 10.83
C GLY A 133 11.20 -2.46 9.32
N SER A 134 12.23 -3.07 8.72
CA SER A 134 12.41 -3.15 7.26
C SER A 134 11.60 -4.27 6.62
N LEU A 135 11.30 -5.33 7.37
CA LEU A 135 10.50 -6.44 6.86
C LEU A 135 9.01 -6.09 6.86
N ASP A 136 8.32 -6.41 5.77
CA ASP A 136 6.87 -6.42 5.72
C ASP A 136 6.34 -7.85 5.77
N ASP A 137 6.02 -8.31 6.98
CA ASP A 137 5.38 -9.60 7.26
C ASP A 137 3.85 -9.47 7.38
N GLY A 138 3.26 -8.49 6.68
CA GLY A 138 1.86 -8.10 6.84
C GLY A 138 1.66 -7.01 7.89
N THR A 139 2.73 -6.51 8.52
CA THR A 139 2.66 -5.43 9.51
C THR A 139 3.03 -4.04 8.95
N GLY A 140 3.44 -3.98 7.68
CA GLY A 140 3.83 -2.77 6.95
C GLY A 140 5.28 -2.34 7.19
N VAL A 141 5.93 -1.84 6.14
CA VAL A 141 7.31 -1.32 6.21
C VAL A 141 7.38 -0.02 7.03
N LEU A 142 8.24 0.00 8.04
CA LEU A 142 8.49 1.17 8.88
C LEU A 142 9.83 1.84 8.54
N ALA A 143 10.90 1.06 8.39
CA ALA A 143 12.23 1.57 8.08
C ALA A 143 12.24 2.35 6.76
N GLY A 144 12.80 3.56 6.77
CA GLY A 144 12.86 4.41 5.58
C GLY A 144 11.54 4.99 5.11
N GLN A 145 10.44 4.77 5.83
CA GLN A 145 9.18 5.44 5.52
C GLN A 145 9.24 6.93 5.94
N TRP A 146 8.39 7.76 5.34
CA TRP A 146 8.30 9.19 5.66
C TRP A 146 7.96 9.44 7.14
N ILE A 147 8.80 10.21 7.84
CA ILE A 147 8.62 10.56 9.26
C ILE A 147 7.23 11.18 9.51
N PRO A 148 6.72 12.12 8.68
CA PRO A 148 5.37 12.65 8.88
C PRO A 148 4.28 11.58 8.80
N TYR A 149 4.36 10.65 7.83
CA TYR A 149 3.39 9.56 7.71
C TYR A 149 3.40 8.65 8.93
N LEU A 150 4.58 8.24 9.40
CA LEU A 150 4.70 7.41 10.60
C LEU A 150 4.14 8.13 11.83
N ARG A 151 4.39 9.44 11.95
CA ARG A 151 3.85 10.26 13.04
C ARG A 151 2.32 10.31 13.00
N TYR A 152 1.71 10.55 11.83
CA TYR A 152 0.27 10.55 11.68
C TYR A 152 -0.34 9.18 11.98
N SER A 153 0.28 8.11 11.47
CA SER A 153 -0.17 6.74 11.76
C SER A 153 -0.16 6.43 13.26
N MET A 154 0.88 6.87 13.99
CA MET A 154 0.92 6.71 15.44
C MET A 154 -0.13 7.56 16.15
N GLN A 155 -0.43 8.76 15.67
CA GLN A 155 -1.50 9.61 16.22
C GLN A 155 -2.87 8.97 16.03
N ASP A 156 -3.13 8.35 14.88
CA ASP A 156 -4.39 7.64 14.62
C ASP A 156 -4.57 6.46 15.59
N PHE A 157 -3.50 5.71 15.87
CA PHE A 157 -3.56 4.62 16.86
C PHE A 157 -3.72 5.12 18.29
N LEU A 158 -3.03 6.20 18.66
CA LEU A 158 -3.06 6.75 20.02
C LEU A 158 -4.39 7.45 20.35
N SER A 159 -5.02 8.05 19.34
CA SER A 159 -6.36 8.63 19.45
C SER A 159 -7.49 7.60 19.36
N GLU A 160 -7.14 6.34 19.12
CA GLU A 160 -8.07 5.23 18.84
C GLU A 160 -8.92 5.42 17.58
N ALA A 161 -8.60 6.41 16.73
CA ALA A 161 -9.23 6.59 15.43
C ALA A 161 -8.94 5.41 14.49
N ARG A 162 -7.75 4.80 14.62
CA ARG A 162 -7.40 3.52 13.98
C ARG A 162 -7.28 2.44 15.04
N VAL A 163 -7.92 1.29 14.82
CA VAL A 163 -7.84 0.15 15.74
C VAL A 163 -6.46 -0.48 15.66
N ALA A 164 -5.73 -0.47 16.78
CA ALA A 164 -4.46 -1.18 16.91
C ALA A 164 -4.67 -2.62 17.39
N PRO A 165 -3.93 -3.62 16.88
CA PRO A 165 -3.90 -4.96 17.44
C PRO A 165 -3.60 -4.93 18.94
N LYS A 166 -4.30 -5.75 19.75
CA LYS A 166 -4.22 -5.71 21.23
C LYS A 166 -2.78 -5.76 21.77
N LYS A 167 -1.91 -6.56 21.15
CA LYS A 167 -0.49 -6.69 21.54
C LYS A 167 0.28 -5.40 21.26
N MET A 168 0.09 -4.80 20.09
CA MET A 168 0.69 -3.51 19.71
C MET A 168 0.20 -2.41 20.65
N LYS A 169 -1.13 -2.28 20.85
CA LYS A 169 -1.73 -1.28 21.77
C LYS A 169 -1.10 -1.35 23.16
N LYS A 170 -0.92 -2.54 23.72
CA LYS A 170 -0.28 -2.74 25.03
C LYS A 170 1.18 -2.23 25.04
N ARG A 171 1.96 -2.49 24.00
CA ARG A 171 3.37 -2.07 23.90
C ARG A 171 3.49 -0.57 23.69
N VAL A 172 2.69 0.00 22.79
CA VAL A 172 2.64 1.44 22.54
C VAL A 172 2.23 2.20 23.79
N ASN A 173 1.19 1.75 24.51
CA ASN A 173 0.78 2.37 25.76
C ASN A 173 1.86 2.30 26.85
N ALA A 174 2.63 1.21 26.91
CA ALA A 174 3.75 1.11 27.84
C ALA A 174 4.87 2.10 27.49
N LEU A 175 5.22 2.20 26.20
CA LEU A 175 6.19 3.19 25.69
C LEU A 175 5.77 4.62 26.03
N VAL A 176 4.52 4.99 25.75
CA VAL A 176 4.01 6.34 26.04
C VAL A 176 3.95 6.61 27.54
N LYS A 177 3.56 5.62 28.36
CA LYS A 177 3.58 5.76 29.81
C LYS A 177 4.98 6.03 30.38
N GLU A 178 6.02 5.40 29.82
CA GLU A 178 7.40 5.52 30.31
C GLU A 178 8.15 6.72 29.72
N HIS A 179 7.85 7.11 28.47
CA HIS A 179 8.65 8.08 27.71
C HIS A 179 7.86 9.26 27.14
N GLY A 180 6.53 9.27 27.30
CA GLY A 180 5.63 10.27 26.70
C GLY A 180 5.69 10.29 25.16
N ASP A 181 5.19 11.37 24.58
CA ASP A 181 5.21 11.59 23.13
C ASP A 181 6.64 11.64 22.56
N GLN A 182 7.62 11.99 23.38
CA GLN A 182 9.03 11.97 23.01
C GLN A 182 9.54 10.55 22.73
N GLY A 183 8.90 9.52 23.27
CA GLY A 183 9.18 8.12 22.94
C GLY A 183 8.75 7.79 21.50
N ILE A 184 7.54 8.20 21.12
CA ILE A 184 7.02 8.04 19.76
C ILE A 184 7.88 8.81 18.77
N GLU A 185 8.18 10.08 19.08
CA GLU A 185 9.02 10.91 18.23
C GLU A 185 10.41 10.29 18.03
N ALA A 186 11.02 9.72 19.08
CA ALA A 186 12.31 9.04 18.95
C ALA A 186 12.24 7.82 18.00
N ILE A 187 11.18 7.02 18.08
CA ILE A 187 11.00 5.84 17.23
C ILE A 187 10.80 6.23 15.76
N VAL A 188 9.95 7.21 15.46
CA VAL A 188 9.75 7.63 14.05
C VAL A 188 11.02 8.25 13.46
N GLN A 189 11.82 8.95 14.28
CA GLN A 189 13.14 9.46 13.86
C GLN A 189 14.13 8.32 13.60
N TYR A 190 14.07 7.24 14.38
CA TYR A 190 14.86 6.04 14.11
C TYR A 190 14.50 5.41 12.77
N TYR A 191 13.22 5.16 12.53
CA TYR A 191 12.78 4.58 11.26
C TYR A 191 13.13 5.47 10.06
N GLY A 192 12.89 6.79 10.14
CA GLY A 192 13.24 7.73 9.09
C GLY A 192 14.76 7.97 8.89
N SER A 193 15.60 7.51 9.83
CA SER A 193 17.07 7.55 9.68
C SER A 193 17.63 6.40 8.84
N GLN A 194 16.81 5.40 8.50
CA GLN A 194 17.21 4.24 7.71
C GLN A 194 16.99 4.56 6.22
N GLN A 195 18.05 4.95 5.51
CA GLN A 195 18.01 5.48 4.14
C GLN A 195 18.96 4.75 3.19
#